data_AF-A0A7S1LM70-F1
#
_entry.id   AF-A0A7S1LM70-F1
#
_cell.length_a   1.000
_cell.length_b   1.000
_cell.length_c   1.000
_cell.angle_alpha   90.00
_cell.angle_beta   90.00
_cell.angle_gamma   90.00
#
_symmetry.space_group_name_H-M   'P 1'
#
loop_
_entity.id
_entity.type
_entity.pdbx_description
1 polymer ?
#
loop_
_entity_poly.entity_id
_entity_poly.type
_entity_poly.pdbx_seq_one_letter_code
_entity_poly.pdbx_strand_id
1 'polypeptide(L)'
;QLAQAATGIADCIKNAGPGILSAEEVKQVAGKLFTLMDSSLQRTQVEEKLADEDKAAAKRALQHFADDDDDDKDSDTDEEEQLRRNCEEVLGALMQVNCNEFLPCLEECGRRLSAWISTPHSKVVAMYLGCDLVEHLKEKSEPLWPCLMPEVFNALGSTDADARTAAAYCINLAAPLASFSQAAPGAFRRL
;
A
#
# COMPACT_ATOMS: atom_id res chain seq x y z
N GLN A 1 -6.42 16.06 -8.72
CA GLN A 1 -5.44 16.29 -9.83
C GLN A 1 -4.19 15.41 -9.72
N LEU A 2 -3.58 15.28 -8.53
CA LEU A 2 -2.36 14.46 -8.36
C LEU A 2 -2.59 12.96 -8.58
N ALA A 3 -3.72 12.40 -8.11
CA ALA A 3 -4.04 10.99 -8.32
C ALA A 3 -4.13 10.62 -9.82
N GLN A 4 -4.80 11.45 -10.63
CA GLN A 4 -4.89 11.26 -12.08
C GLN A 4 -3.53 11.38 -12.78
N ALA A 5 -2.68 12.29 -12.32
CA ALA A 5 -1.33 12.42 -12.84
C ALA A 5 -0.50 11.16 -12.58
N ALA A 6 -0.63 10.55 -11.38
CA ALA A 6 0.03 9.28 -11.08
C ALA A 6 -0.43 8.15 -12.02
N THR A 7 -1.74 8.03 -12.27
CA THR A 7 -2.25 7.06 -13.28
C THR A 7 -1.64 7.28 -14.66
N GLY A 8 -1.65 8.53 -15.15
CA GLY A 8 -1.07 8.84 -16.46
C GLY A 8 0.44 8.56 -16.54
N ILE A 9 1.17 8.72 -15.43
CA ILE A 9 2.60 8.36 -15.35
C ILE A 9 2.77 6.84 -15.40
N ALA A 10 1.96 6.07 -14.65
CA ALA A 10 2.01 4.61 -14.67
C ALA A 10 1.76 4.08 -16.10
N ASP A 11 0.74 4.61 -16.79
CA ASP A 11 0.44 4.26 -18.17
C ASP A 11 1.59 4.60 -19.13
N CYS A 12 2.19 5.79 -18.99
CA CYS A 12 3.35 6.17 -19.80
C CYS A 12 4.52 5.19 -19.61
N ILE A 13 4.82 4.81 -18.37
CA ILE A 13 5.91 3.88 -18.05
C ILE A 13 5.62 2.50 -18.62
N LYS A 14 4.42 1.96 -18.39
CA LYS A 14 3.98 0.65 -18.91
C LYS A 14 4.07 0.60 -20.45
N ASN A 15 3.61 1.65 -21.12
CA ASN A 15 3.58 1.71 -22.59
C ASN A 15 4.96 1.97 -23.21
N ALA A 16 5.84 2.71 -22.55
CA ALA A 16 7.20 2.92 -23.02
C ALA A 16 8.04 1.63 -22.98
N GLY A 17 7.80 0.78 -21.97
CA GLY A 17 8.45 -0.52 -21.84
C GLY A 17 9.87 -0.45 -21.26
N PRO A 18 10.63 -1.56 -21.35
CA PRO A 18 11.90 -1.69 -20.66
C PRO A 18 13.01 -0.78 -21.18
N GLY A 19 13.87 -0.32 -20.27
CA GLY A 19 15.10 0.42 -20.60
C GLY A 19 14.88 1.90 -20.94
N ILE A 20 13.67 2.42 -20.74
CA ILE A 20 13.38 3.85 -20.94
C ILE A 20 13.86 4.74 -19.79
N LEU A 21 14.00 4.16 -18.58
CA LEU A 21 14.53 4.85 -17.41
C LEU A 21 15.83 4.20 -16.96
N SER A 22 16.81 5.03 -16.62
CA SER A 22 18.02 4.60 -15.91
C SER A 22 17.73 4.28 -14.44
N ALA A 23 18.64 3.55 -13.79
CA ALA A 23 18.53 3.25 -12.36
C ALA A 23 18.43 4.51 -11.47
N GLU A 24 19.10 5.60 -11.85
CA GLU A 24 19.01 6.86 -11.12
C GLU A 24 17.63 7.53 -11.30
N GLU A 25 17.08 7.51 -12.51
CA GLU A 25 15.73 8.03 -12.75
C GLU A 25 14.67 7.21 -12.02
N VAL A 26 14.77 5.87 -12.06
CA VAL A 26 13.89 4.97 -11.30
C VAL A 26 13.93 5.32 -9.81
N LYS A 27 15.13 5.48 -9.24
CA LYS A 27 15.31 5.84 -7.83
C LYS A 27 14.70 7.20 -7.49
N GLN A 28 14.87 8.19 -8.36
CA GLN A 28 14.30 9.53 -8.15
C GLN A 28 12.77 9.51 -8.21
N VAL A 29 12.18 8.80 -9.17
CA VAL A 29 10.72 8.66 -9.29
C VAL A 29 10.17 7.93 -8.07
N ALA A 30 10.73 6.77 -7.73
CA ALA A 30 10.30 6.00 -6.55
C ALA A 30 10.41 6.81 -5.26
N GLY A 31 11.51 7.52 -5.04
CA GLY A 31 11.70 8.37 -3.85
C GLY A 31 10.67 9.50 -3.75
N LYS A 32 10.31 10.14 -4.87
CA LYS A 32 9.25 11.16 -4.91
C LYS A 32 7.87 10.57 -4.58
N LEU A 33 7.56 9.40 -5.13
CA LEU A 33 6.31 8.70 -4.85
C LEU A 33 6.20 8.31 -3.37
N PHE A 34 7.26 7.76 -2.78
CA PHE A 34 7.28 7.46 -1.34
C PHE A 34 7.08 8.70 -0.49
N THR A 35 7.72 9.82 -0.85
CA THR A 35 7.53 11.11 -0.15
C THR A 35 6.09 11.59 -0.24
N LEU A 36 5.47 11.46 -1.41
CA LEU A 36 4.09 11.86 -1.63
C LEU A 36 3.11 10.99 -0.83
N MET A 37 3.35 9.67 -0.80
CA MET A 37 2.55 8.73 0.00
C MET A 37 2.71 8.99 1.50
N ASP A 38 3.92 9.23 2.01
CA ASP A 38 4.14 9.61 3.40
C ASP A 38 3.39 10.89 3.76
N SER A 39 3.45 11.89 2.89
CA SER A 39 2.77 13.17 3.10
C SER A 39 1.25 12.98 3.12
N SER A 40 0.73 12.12 2.25
CA SER A 40 -0.69 11.72 2.21
C SER A 40 -1.10 11.06 3.53
N LEU A 41 -0.34 10.07 4.00
CA LEU A 41 -0.61 9.40 5.28
C LEU A 41 -0.55 10.34 6.47
N GLN A 42 0.38 11.30 6.46
CA GLN A 42 0.48 12.30 7.53
C GLN A 42 -0.76 13.21 7.55
N ARG A 43 -1.30 13.61 6.39
CA ARG A 43 -2.53 14.42 6.32
C ARG A 43 -3.73 13.66 6.87
N THR A 44 -3.94 12.42 6.43
CA THR A 44 -5.01 11.56 6.96
C THR A 44 -4.92 11.41 8.48
N GLN A 45 -3.73 11.18 9.03
CA GLN A 45 -3.54 11.08 10.50
C GLN A 45 -3.86 12.37 11.26
N VAL A 46 -3.67 13.54 10.65
CA VAL A 46 -4.02 14.82 11.27
C VAL A 46 -5.53 15.02 11.24
N GLU A 47 -6.16 14.74 10.11
CA GLU A 47 -7.61 14.85 9.92
C GLU A 47 -8.38 13.92 10.88
N GLU A 48 -7.93 12.68 11.06
CA GLU A 48 -8.50 11.73 12.01
C GLU A 48 -8.42 12.23 13.45
N LYS A 49 -7.27 12.78 13.86
CA LYS A 49 -7.10 13.32 15.21
C LYS A 49 -8.04 14.50 15.47
N LEU A 50 -8.15 15.40 14.50
CA LEU A 50 -9.09 16.53 14.58
C LEU A 50 -10.54 16.03 14.64
N ALA A 51 -10.89 15.03 13.83
CA ALA A 51 -12.20 14.41 13.84
C ALA A 51 -12.54 13.75 15.19
N ASP A 52 -11.59 13.05 15.81
CA ASP A 52 -11.74 12.44 17.12
C ASP A 52 -11.90 13.49 18.23
N GLU A 53 -11.12 14.57 18.18
CA GLU A 53 -11.22 15.70 19.11
C GLU A 53 -12.59 16.39 19.00
N ASP A 54 -13.06 16.63 17.77
CA ASP A 54 -14.37 17.21 17.49
C ASP A 54 -15.50 16.29 17.96
N LYS A 55 -15.44 14.98 17.67
CA LYS A 55 -16.42 14.00 18.16
C LYS A 55 -16.44 13.95 19.69
N ALA A 56 -15.28 14.01 20.34
CA ALA A 56 -15.19 14.06 21.80
C ALA A 56 -15.76 15.35 22.39
N ALA A 57 -15.53 16.50 21.74
CA ALA A 57 -16.07 17.79 22.14
C ALA A 57 -17.60 17.85 21.95
N ALA A 58 -18.10 17.41 20.80
CA ALA A 58 -19.52 17.30 20.49
C ALA A 58 -20.24 16.39 21.50
N LYS A 59 -19.68 15.22 21.81
CA LYS A 59 -20.21 14.29 22.82
C LYS A 59 -20.26 14.90 24.23
N ARG A 60 -19.33 15.78 24.58
CA ARG A 60 -19.36 16.53 25.85
C ARG A 60 -20.45 17.61 25.85
N ALA A 61 -20.66 18.27 24.70
CA ALA A 61 -21.68 19.33 24.55
C ALA A 61 -23.12 18.77 24.45
N LEU A 62 -23.30 17.60 23.84
CA LEU A 62 -24.58 16.95 23.56
C LEU A 62 -25.07 16.00 24.66
N GLN A 63 -24.61 16.13 25.92
CA GLN A 63 -25.09 15.31 27.05
C GLN A 63 -26.62 15.36 27.31
N HIS A 64 -27.43 16.02 26.48
CA HIS A 64 -28.88 16.08 26.57
C HIS A 64 -29.68 15.77 25.29
N PHE A 65 -29.05 15.55 24.13
CA PHE A 65 -29.78 15.18 22.91
C PHE A 65 -29.01 14.08 22.17
N ALA A 66 -29.48 12.85 22.34
CA ALA A 66 -29.13 11.76 21.45
C ALA A 66 -30.03 11.90 20.22
N ASP A 67 -29.47 12.27 19.10
CA ASP A 67 -29.93 11.76 17.81
C ASP A 67 -28.72 11.66 16.87
N ASP A 68 -28.65 10.47 16.25
CA ASP A 68 -27.71 10.08 15.21
C ASP A 68 -27.84 11.01 14.01
N ASP A 69 -26.75 11.69 13.66
CA ASP A 69 -26.47 12.09 12.28
C ASP A 69 -24.97 11.84 12.08
N ASP A 70 -24.66 10.59 11.74
CA ASP A 70 -23.33 10.11 11.39
C ASP A 70 -23.37 9.85 9.87
N ASP A 71 -23.41 10.92 9.09
CA ASP A 71 -23.23 10.86 7.63
C ASP A 71 -22.47 12.11 7.17
N ASP A 72 -21.56 11.91 6.22
CA ASP A 72 -20.69 12.89 5.53
C ASP A 72 -19.29 13.16 6.11
N LYS A 73 -18.44 12.13 6.23
CA LYS A 73 -16.97 12.30 6.33
C LYS A 73 -16.15 11.51 5.27
N ASP A 74 -16.73 11.20 4.12
CA ASP A 74 -16.07 10.31 3.14
C ASP A 74 -15.26 11.00 2.02
N SER A 75 -15.47 12.28 1.68
CA SER A 75 -14.86 12.80 0.42
C SER A 75 -13.34 12.91 0.43
N ASP A 76 -12.74 13.41 1.51
CA ASP A 76 -11.31 13.76 1.50
C ASP A 76 -10.42 12.55 1.85
N THR A 77 -10.92 11.62 2.67
CA THR A 77 -10.27 10.34 2.97
C THR A 77 -10.15 9.50 1.70
N ASP A 78 -11.20 9.44 0.89
CA ASP A 78 -11.24 8.72 -0.37
C ASP A 78 -10.24 9.28 -1.39
N GLU A 79 -10.08 10.61 -1.46
CA GLU A 79 -9.11 11.25 -2.36
C GLU A 79 -7.66 10.90 -2.00
N GLU A 80 -7.33 10.92 -0.70
CA GLU A 80 -5.99 10.58 -0.22
C GLU A 80 -5.69 9.08 -0.37
N GLU A 81 -6.66 8.21 -0.13
CA GLU A 81 -6.55 6.78 -0.40
C GLU A 81 -6.30 6.50 -1.88
N GLN A 82 -7.09 7.12 -2.76
CA GLN A 82 -6.93 6.97 -4.20
C GLN A 82 -5.56 7.48 -4.67
N LEU A 83 -5.08 8.59 -4.12
CA LEU A 83 -3.73 9.09 -4.41
C LEU A 83 -2.67 8.05 -4.05
N ARG A 84 -2.77 7.42 -2.87
CA ARG A 84 -1.81 6.40 -2.43
C ARG A 84 -1.85 5.15 -3.30
N ARG A 85 -3.04 4.68 -3.68
CA ARG A 85 -3.19 3.56 -4.62
C ARG A 85 -2.56 3.88 -5.98
N ASN A 86 -2.78 5.08 -6.53
CA ASN A 86 -2.21 5.44 -7.83
C ASN A 86 -0.70 5.65 -7.76
N CYS A 87 -0.16 6.16 -6.66
CA CYS A 87 1.29 6.24 -6.48
C CYS A 87 1.93 4.85 -6.39
N GLU A 88 1.27 3.93 -5.69
CA GLU A 88 1.69 2.54 -5.64
C GLU A 88 1.64 1.86 -7.01
N GLU A 89 0.62 2.12 -7.82
CA GLU A 89 0.55 1.62 -9.20
C GLU A 89 1.74 2.09 -10.06
N VAL A 90 2.22 3.32 -9.87
CA VAL A 90 3.44 3.80 -10.55
C VAL A 90 4.66 3.01 -10.08
N LEU A 91 4.75 2.67 -8.79
CA LEU A 91 5.84 1.81 -8.29
C LEU A 91 5.78 0.42 -8.92
N GLY A 92 4.60 -0.20 -9.00
CA GLY A 92 4.38 -1.45 -9.72
C GLY A 92 4.82 -1.37 -11.18
N ALA A 93 4.43 -0.30 -11.90
CA ALA A 93 4.85 -0.05 -13.28
C ALA A 93 6.38 0.01 -13.42
N LEU A 94 7.07 0.69 -12.48
CA LEU A 94 8.53 0.74 -12.46
C LEU A 94 9.15 -0.63 -12.26
N MET A 95 8.62 -1.44 -11.34
CA MET A 95 9.09 -2.81 -11.09
C MET A 95 8.86 -3.71 -12.31
N GLN A 96 7.71 -3.55 -12.98
CA GLN A 96 7.31 -4.34 -14.13
C GLN A 96 8.26 -4.14 -15.32
N VAL A 97 8.55 -2.89 -15.68
CA VAL A 97 9.31 -2.60 -16.91
C VAL A 97 10.79 -2.31 -16.66
N ASN A 98 11.19 -1.92 -15.44
CA ASN A 98 12.58 -1.61 -15.07
C ASN A 98 13.05 -2.43 -13.85
N CYS A 99 12.76 -3.74 -13.85
CA CYS A 99 13.02 -4.65 -12.72
C CYS A 99 14.45 -4.56 -12.17
N ASN A 100 15.47 -4.54 -13.02
CA ASN A 100 16.87 -4.53 -12.58
C ASN A 100 17.28 -3.17 -12.01
N GLU A 101 16.84 -2.11 -12.67
CA GLU A 101 17.06 -0.71 -12.29
C GLU A 101 16.32 -0.36 -11.00
N PHE A 102 15.23 -1.07 -10.68
CA PHE A 102 14.47 -0.89 -9.44
C PHE A 102 15.09 -1.60 -8.23
N LEU A 103 15.90 -2.66 -8.40
CA LEU A 103 16.47 -3.42 -7.27
C LEU A 103 17.19 -2.58 -6.21
N PRO A 104 17.94 -1.51 -6.55
CA PRO A 104 18.52 -0.62 -5.55
C PRO A 104 17.50 0.05 -4.61
N CYS A 105 16.21 0.06 -4.97
CA CYS A 105 15.12 0.60 -4.15
C CYS A 105 14.54 -0.43 -3.17
N LEU A 106 15.00 -1.69 -3.15
CA LEU A 106 14.43 -2.73 -2.27
C LEU A 106 14.56 -2.41 -0.78
N GLU A 107 15.70 -1.84 -0.36
CA GLU A 107 15.90 -1.43 1.04
C GLU A 107 14.86 -0.38 1.46
N GLU A 108 14.59 0.58 0.58
CA GLU A 108 13.54 1.59 0.79
C GLU A 108 12.17 0.92 0.92
N CYS A 109 11.83 0.02 -0.01
CA CYS A 109 10.57 -0.70 0.02
C CYS A 109 10.39 -1.45 1.34
N GLY A 110 11.42 -2.15 1.81
CA GLY A 110 11.39 -2.87 3.08
C GLY A 110 11.13 -1.96 4.28
N ARG A 111 11.76 -0.78 4.30
CA ARG A 111 11.53 0.23 5.35
C ARG A 111 10.10 0.77 5.32
N ARG A 112 9.55 1.05 4.13
CA ARG A 112 8.17 1.53 3.96
C ARG A 112 7.14 0.48 4.33
N LEU A 113 7.31 -0.75 3.84
CA LEU A 113 6.48 -1.89 4.22
C LEU A 113 6.41 -2.04 5.74
N SER A 114 7.57 -2.07 6.41
CA SER A 114 7.62 -2.25 7.87
C SER A 114 6.89 -1.13 8.62
N ALA A 115 7.03 0.12 8.15
CA ALA A 115 6.37 1.27 8.76
C ALA A 115 4.84 1.28 8.53
N TRP A 116 4.40 0.94 7.31
CA TRP A 116 3.01 1.07 6.91
C TRP A 116 2.16 -0.15 7.27
N ILE A 117 2.72 -1.36 7.18
CA ILE A 117 1.94 -2.59 7.37
C ILE A 117 1.39 -2.75 8.80
N SER A 118 2.00 -2.08 9.78
CA SER A 118 1.57 -2.11 11.18
C SER A 118 0.47 -1.08 11.51
N THR A 119 0.12 -0.19 10.57
CA THR A 119 -0.84 0.90 10.80
C THR A 119 -2.13 0.62 10.04
N PRO A 120 -3.33 0.66 10.67
CA PRO A 120 -4.59 0.31 10.00
C PRO A 120 -4.80 1.01 8.65
N HIS A 121 -4.65 2.34 8.60
CA HIS A 121 -4.92 3.17 7.41
C HIS A 121 -3.88 3.07 6.29
N SER A 122 -2.72 2.45 6.55
CA SER A 122 -1.69 2.23 5.52
C SER A 122 -1.37 0.75 5.28
N LYS A 123 -2.01 -0.14 6.04
CA LYS A 123 -1.84 -1.59 5.91
C LYS A 123 -2.20 -2.08 4.52
N VAL A 124 -3.35 -1.65 3.99
CA VAL A 124 -3.83 -2.10 2.68
C VAL A 124 -2.88 -1.66 1.56
N VAL A 125 -2.46 -0.40 1.53
CA VAL A 125 -1.50 0.07 0.51
C VAL A 125 -0.12 -0.59 0.67
N ALA A 126 0.32 -0.88 1.89
CA ALA A 126 1.54 -1.65 2.11
C ALA A 126 1.43 -3.08 1.58
N MET A 127 0.28 -3.73 1.75
CA MET A 127 0.05 -5.09 1.22
C MET A 127 0.05 -5.10 -0.31
N TYR A 128 -0.54 -4.10 -0.96
CA TYR A 128 -0.49 -3.98 -2.41
C TYR A 128 0.93 -3.71 -2.91
N LEU A 129 1.72 -2.84 -2.26
CA LEU A 129 3.15 -2.71 -2.56
C LEU A 129 3.88 -4.06 -2.44
N GLY A 130 3.52 -4.85 -1.42
CA GLY A 130 3.98 -6.24 -1.28
C GLY A 130 3.58 -7.14 -2.43
N CYS A 131 2.36 -7.00 -2.97
CA CYS A 131 1.91 -7.72 -4.16
C CYS A 131 2.77 -7.38 -5.37
N ASP A 132 3.00 -6.10 -5.66
CA ASP A 132 3.83 -5.66 -6.79
C ASP A 132 5.27 -6.18 -6.70
N LEU A 133 5.84 -6.17 -5.50
CA LEU A 133 7.17 -6.75 -5.25
C LEU A 133 7.19 -8.25 -5.60
N VAL A 134 6.19 -9.02 -5.15
CA VAL A 134 6.09 -10.46 -5.43
C VAL A 134 5.81 -10.70 -6.92
N GLU A 135 4.91 -9.94 -7.54
CA GLU A 135 4.50 -10.11 -8.92
C GLU A 135 5.64 -9.82 -9.91
N HIS A 136 6.28 -8.67 -9.74
CA HIS A 136 7.20 -8.13 -10.74
C HIS A 136 8.66 -8.47 -10.44
N LEU A 137 9.05 -8.55 -9.16
CA LEU A 137 10.43 -8.88 -8.76
C LEU A 137 10.60 -10.35 -8.38
N LYS A 138 9.51 -11.07 -8.10
CA LYS A 138 9.49 -12.52 -7.85
C LYS A 138 10.48 -12.93 -6.75
N GLU A 139 11.37 -13.89 -7.00
CA GLU A 139 12.38 -14.36 -6.05
C GLU A 139 13.30 -13.24 -5.55
N LYS A 140 13.47 -12.16 -6.31
CA LYS A 140 14.27 -10.99 -5.87
C LYS A 140 13.59 -10.22 -4.73
N SER A 141 12.29 -10.42 -4.50
CA SER A 141 11.55 -9.82 -3.37
C SER A 141 11.66 -10.61 -2.07
N GLU A 142 12.19 -11.84 -2.10
CA GLU A 142 12.32 -12.72 -0.93
C GLU A 142 12.93 -12.08 0.32
N PRO A 143 13.96 -11.21 0.23
CA PRO A 143 14.51 -10.55 1.41
C PRO A 143 13.48 -9.74 2.21
N LEU A 144 12.37 -9.32 1.58
CA LEU A 144 11.29 -8.54 2.22
C LEU A 144 10.14 -9.43 2.72
N TRP A 145 10.11 -10.72 2.37
CA TRP A 145 9.03 -11.62 2.79
C TRP A 145 8.92 -11.79 4.32
N PRO A 146 10.00 -11.80 5.11
CA PRO A 146 9.90 -11.91 6.56
C PRO A 146 9.09 -10.79 7.23
N CYS A 147 9.06 -9.58 6.66
CA CYS A 147 8.22 -8.48 7.19
C CYS A 147 6.82 -8.44 6.54
N LEU A 148 6.66 -8.96 5.33
CA LEU A 148 5.39 -8.95 4.59
C LEU A 148 4.48 -10.14 4.92
N MET A 149 5.00 -11.37 4.79
CA MET A 149 4.18 -12.59 4.78
C MET A 149 3.43 -12.87 6.09
N PRO A 150 3.99 -12.60 7.29
CA PRO A 150 3.23 -12.77 8.53
C PRO A 150 1.95 -11.93 8.56
N GLU A 151 2.02 -10.69 8.08
CA GLU A 151 0.87 -9.78 8.03
C GLU A 151 -0.12 -10.18 6.93
N VAL A 152 0.36 -10.63 5.77
CA VAL A 152 -0.49 -11.20 4.72
C VAL A 152 -1.30 -12.39 5.27
N PHE A 153 -0.65 -13.33 5.97
CA PHE A 153 -1.36 -14.48 6.54
C PHE A 153 -2.39 -14.09 7.59
N ASN A 154 -2.08 -13.09 8.42
CA ASN A 154 -3.04 -12.58 9.39
C ASN A 154 -4.24 -11.90 8.70
N ALA A 155 -3.99 -11.16 7.62
CA ALA A 155 -5.02 -10.42 6.90
C ALA A 155 -6.00 -11.29 6.11
N LEU A 156 -5.67 -12.55 5.78
CA LEU A 156 -6.61 -13.50 5.18
C LEU A 156 -7.90 -13.68 6.02
N GLY A 157 -7.78 -13.58 7.35
CA GLY A 157 -8.90 -13.66 8.29
C GLY A 157 -9.41 -12.30 8.79
N SER A 158 -8.98 -11.18 8.18
CA SER A 158 -9.38 -9.83 8.61
C SER A 158 -10.87 -9.60 8.41
N THR A 159 -11.49 -8.74 9.22
CA THR A 159 -12.87 -8.25 8.96
C THR A 159 -12.90 -7.20 7.84
N ASP A 160 -11.78 -6.50 7.62
CA ASP A 160 -11.56 -5.58 6.51
C ASP A 160 -11.46 -6.35 5.19
N ALA A 161 -12.37 -6.05 4.25
CA ALA A 161 -12.46 -6.71 2.95
C ALA A 161 -11.29 -6.40 2.02
N ASP A 162 -10.73 -5.19 2.09
CA ASP A 162 -9.62 -4.77 1.23
C ASP A 162 -8.32 -5.42 1.70
N ALA A 163 -8.10 -5.47 3.01
CA ALA A 163 -6.99 -6.23 3.58
C ALA A 163 -7.05 -7.73 3.21
N ARG A 164 -8.25 -8.35 3.28
CA ARG A 164 -8.43 -9.75 2.84
C ARG A 164 -8.12 -9.92 1.36
N THR A 165 -8.59 -9.00 0.51
CA THR A 165 -8.40 -9.05 -0.94
C THR A 165 -6.92 -8.92 -1.31
N ALA A 166 -6.23 -7.92 -0.76
CA ALA A 166 -4.80 -7.73 -0.96
C ALA A 166 -3.99 -8.95 -0.49
N ALA A 167 -4.35 -9.51 0.67
CA ALA A 167 -3.69 -10.69 1.20
C ALA A 167 -3.89 -11.91 0.29
N ALA A 168 -5.12 -12.21 -0.12
CA ALA A 168 -5.42 -13.33 -1.01
C ALA A 168 -4.70 -13.18 -2.36
N TYR A 169 -4.64 -11.96 -2.90
CA TYR A 169 -3.91 -11.65 -4.12
C TYR A 169 -2.41 -11.91 -3.96
N CYS A 170 -1.80 -11.43 -2.88
CA CYS A 170 -0.38 -11.68 -2.56
C CYS A 170 -0.06 -13.18 -2.49
N ILE A 171 -0.93 -13.98 -1.85
CA ILE A 171 -0.76 -15.45 -1.79
C ILE A 171 -0.85 -16.06 -3.19
N ASN A 172 -1.82 -15.65 -4.00
CA ASN A 172 -1.96 -16.14 -5.37
C ASN A 172 -0.72 -15.83 -6.23
N LEU A 173 -0.12 -14.66 -6.05
CA LEU A 173 1.12 -14.26 -6.72
C LEU A 173 2.34 -15.05 -6.23
N ALA A 174 2.42 -15.33 -4.92
CA ALA A 174 3.53 -16.04 -4.33
C ALA A 174 3.46 -17.55 -4.56
N ALA A 175 2.26 -18.14 -4.68
CA ALA A 175 2.04 -19.57 -4.76
C ALA A 175 2.86 -20.32 -5.84
N PRO A 176 3.09 -19.76 -7.05
CA PRO A 176 3.91 -20.40 -8.08
C PRO A 176 5.41 -20.35 -7.79
N LEU A 177 5.88 -19.51 -6.86
CA LEU A 177 7.31 -19.33 -6.56
C LEU A 177 7.82 -20.49 -5.70
N ALA A 178 8.93 -21.11 -6.10
CA ALA A 178 9.50 -22.25 -5.38
C ALA A 178 9.78 -21.92 -3.90
N SER A 179 10.23 -20.69 -3.63
CA SER A 179 10.54 -20.20 -2.29
C SER A 179 9.31 -20.06 -1.40
N PHE A 180 8.11 -19.91 -1.97
CA PHE A 180 6.88 -19.86 -1.21
C PHE A 180 6.51 -21.21 -0.59
N SER A 181 7.06 -22.33 -1.07
CA SER A 181 6.84 -23.66 -0.48
C SER A 181 7.11 -23.71 1.03
N GLN A 182 8.07 -22.92 1.53
CA GLN A 182 8.39 -22.84 2.95
C GLN A 182 7.32 -22.07 3.76
N ALA A 183 6.67 -21.10 3.12
CA ALA A 183 5.68 -20.22 3.74
C ALA A 183 4.23 -20.74 3.58
N ALA A 184 3.99 -21.60 2.58
CA ALA A 184 2.68 -22.16 2.25
C ALA A 184 1.91 -22.78 3.43
N PRO A 185 2.52 -23.55 4.35
CA PRO A 185 1.80 -24.09 5.52
C PRO A 185 1.25 -23.02 6.47
N GLY A 186 1.80 -21.79 6.44
CA GLY A 186 1.26 -20.64 7.18
C GLY A 186 -0.05 -20.15 6.58
N ALA A 187 -0.09 -19.96 5.26
CA ALA A 187 -1.29 -19.53 4.53
C ALA A 187 -2.45 -20.53 4.67
N PHE A 188 -2.19 -21.82 4.46
CA PHE A 188 -3.23 -22.86 4.51
C PHE A 188 -3.93 -23.00 5.87
N ARG A 189 -3.30 -22.58 6.97
CA ARG A 189 -3.90 -22.65 8.32
C ARG A 189 -4.89 -21.51 8.61
N ARG A 190 -4.94 -20.49 7.75
CA ARG A 190 -5.75 -19.27 7.92
C ARG A 190 -6.95 -19.21 6.98
N LEU A 191 -6.96 -20.06 5.95
CA LEU A 191 -8.13 -20.36 5.10
C LEU A 191 -9.06 -21.35 5.81
#